data_AF-A0AAP2CJD1-F1
#
_entry.id   AF-A0AAP2CJD1-F1
#
_cell.length_a   1.000
_cell.length_b   1.000
_cell.length_c   1.000
_cell.angle_alpha   90.00
_cell.angle_beta   90.00
_cell.angle_gamma   90.00
#
_symmetry.space_group_name_H-M   'P 1'
#
loop_
_entity.id
_entity.type
_entity.pdbx_description
1 polymer ?
#
loop_
_entity_poly.entity_id
_entity_poly.type
_entity_poly.pdbx_seq_one_letter_code
_entity_poly.pdbx_strand_id
1 'polypeptide(L)'
;MNPKSFPLRLLYSVLAVAILIVIVKSCGYDALRKDFSDRFKKDMATLQQESSPYEDINLLNPAMISAIYEDDEEFVLPKWGNRNKVDAMIQAIRESENDGLRPEDYHLAAIDSLTAKVFDQKEVELEDEIKLELLLTDAYLLLSTHLSQGKTDRETIDPTWRAAGREARPELAAFVDSTIVNDNVLESLKSLTPKHREYINLKRGLKKYREFARQGGWQKVNFTATKLEKGMRHPDVSLLKERLNIESESADNEGDDLFDLKLEQKVKSFQELNGLTPDGVIGRGTMEALNIPVEDRIANIEANLERWRWLSDDLGKRYVKVNIANFEMQVVESDSIVFTSRAIVGKHYRQTPVFSARMNHLVFAPTWTVPPTILWNDVIPAVKKDPGYLSSKNMQVLTREGKVVDAKSIDWKNVTRSNFPYMIRQSPGKDNALGNVKFMFPNQNNVYIHDTPTRNLFVHTDRSFSSGCIRISKPMEFAQYLLQDKPEWTLDQMNRVIAQGKERTVFITDPIQVHLLYMTAWAESDGTVHFRKDIYSRDQPLLNALKQAPPRKGVL
;
A
#
# COMPACT_ATOMS: atom_id res chain seq x y z
N MET A 1 21.50 87.08 -30.59
CA MET A 1 22.40 86.07 -31.21
C MET A 1 21.66 84.75 -31.27
N ASN A 2 21.57 84.15 -32.47
CA ASN A 2 20.81 82.94 -32.81
C ASN A 2 21.14 81.71 -31.94
N PRO A 3 20.15 80.86 -31.60
CA PRO A 3 20.36 79.43 -31.42
C PRO A 3 20.22 78.71 -32.77
N LYS A 4 21.26 77.96 -33.16
CA LYS A 4 21.27 77.12 -34.36
C LYS A 4 20.35 75.90 -34.19
N SER A 5 19.59 75.61 -35.23
CA SER A 5 18.79 74.41 -35.44
C SER A 5 19.66 73.16 -35.60
N PHE A 6 19.34 72.09 -34.85
CA PHE A 6 19.71 70.71 -35.16
C PHE A 6 18.54 70.04 -35.90
N PRO A 7 18.79 69.16 -36.89
CA PRO A 7 17.74 68.73 -37.80
C PRO A 7 16.85 67.65 -37.16
N LEU A 8 15.55 67.95 -37.09
CA LEU A 8 14.46 67.09 -36.60
C LEU A 8 14.32 65.75 -37.37
N ARG A 9 15.10 65.51 -38.44
CA ARG A 9 14.97 64.33 -39.30
C ARG A 9 15.63 63.05 -38.75
N LEU A 10 16.54 63.16 -37.78
CA LEU A 10 17.19 61.97 -37.17
C LEU A 10 16.38 61.36 -36.01
N LEU A 11 15.54 62.15 -35.34
CA LEU A 11 14.74 61.66 -34.21
C LEU A 11 13.52 60.84 -34.66
N TYR A 12 12.89 61.22 -35.77
CA TYR A 12 11.75 60.48 -36.33
C TYR A 12 12.15 59.11 -36.92
N SER A 13 13.38 58.97 -37.42
CA SER A 13 13.89 57.71 -37.98
C SER A 13 14.26 56.71 -36.87
N VAL A 14 14.83 57.17 -35.75
CA VAL A 14 15.14 56.30 -34.60
C VAL A 14 13.86 55.88 -33.84
N LEU A 15 12.87 56.76 -33.71
CA LEU A 15 11.58 56.44 -33.07
C LEU A 15 10.74 55.50 -33.96
N ALA A 16 10.74 55.69 -35.28
CA ALA A 16 10.07 54.79 -36.22
C ALA A 16 10.71 53.40 -36.24
N VAL A 17 12.05 53.30 -36.15
CA VAL A 17 12.76 52.00 -36.09
C VAL A 17 12.54 51.31 -34.74
N ALA A 18 12.47 52.03 -33.62
CA ALA A 18 12.15 51.43 -32.31
C ALA A 18 10.69 50.94 -32.23
N ILE A 19 9.74 51.71 -32.79
CA ILE A 19 8.33 51.29 -32.90
C ILE A 19 8.20 50.13 -33.90
N LEU A 20 8.94 50.11 -35.01
CA LEU A 20 8.96 48.97 -35.94
C LEU A 20 9.58 47.73 -35.28
N ILE A 21 10.62 47.84 -34.45
CA ILE A 21 11.23 46.70 -33.75
C ILE A 21 10.30 46.14 -32.66
N VAL A 22 9.54 46.99 -31.97
CA VAL A 22 8.51 46.56 -31.00
C VAL A 22 7.30 45.94 -31.71
N ILE A 23 6.85 46.50 -32.83
CA ILE A 23 5.76 45.95 -33.66
C ILE A 23 6.19 44.67 -34.38
N VAL A 24 7.43 44.56 -34.86
CA VAL A 24 7.97 43.34 -35.50
C VAL A 24 8.22 42.25 -34.46
N LYS A 25 8.63 42.59 -33.23
CA LYS A 25 8.68 41.63 -32.13
C LYS A 25 7.28 41.17 -31.68
N SER A 26 6.29 42.07 -31.64
CA SER A 26 4.89 41.73 -31.34
C SER A 26 4.26 40.90 -32.45
N CYS A 27 4.36 41.31 -33.71
CA CYS A 27 3.86 40.56 -34.87
C CYS A 27 4.57 39.22 -35.07
N GLY A 28 5.87 39.12 -34.76
CA GLY A 28 6.60 37.86 -34.77
C GLY A 28 6.13 36.91 -33.67
N TYR A 29 5.86 37.44 -32.46
CA TYR A 29 5.28 36.67 -31.35
C TYR A 29 3.84 36.22 -31.64
N ASP A 30 3.02 37.08 -32.23
CA ASP A 30 1.63 36.78 -32.58
C ASP A 30 1.53 35.80 -33.76
N ALA A 31 2.45 35.87 -34.73
CA ALA A 31 2.54 34.90 -35.83
C ALA A 31 3.01 33.51 -35.35
N LEU A 32 4.04 33.44 -34.50
CA LEU A 32 4.51 32.19 -33.90
C LEU A 32 3.43 31.52 -33.01
N ARG A 33 2.69 32.31 -32.23
CA ARG A 33 1.53 31.83 -31.46
C ARG A 33 0.41 31.30 -32.35
N LYS A 34 0.18 31.95 -33.48
CA LYS A 34 -0.82 31.50 -34.45
C LYS A 34 -0.42 30.19 -35.13
N ASP A 35 0.83 30.07 -35.58
CA ASP A 35 1.32 28.84 -36.23
C ASP A 35 1.27 27.63 -35.28
N PHE A 36 1.68 27.82 -34.01
CA PHE A 36 1.51 26.82 -32.96
C PHE A 36 0.04 26.46 -32.79
N SER A 37 -0.83 27.45 -32.55
CA SER A 37 -2.26 27.23 -32.32
C SER A 37 -2.93 26.49 -33.47
N ASP A 38 -2.68 26.89 -34.72
CA ASP A 38 -3.30 26.30 -35.90
C ASP A 38 -2.86 24.84 -36.09
N ARG A 39 -1.56 24.55 -35.91
CA ARG A 39 -1.03 23.19 -35.99
C ARG A 39 -1.52 22.32 -34.83
N PHE A 40 -1.49 22.85 -33.61
CA PHE A 40 -1.90 22.15 -32.40
C PHE A 40 -3.40 21.83 -32.42
N LYS A 41 -4.27 22.76 -32.85
CA LYS A 41 -5.72 22.50 -33.04
C LYS A 41 -5.98 21.36 -34.03
N LYS A 42 -5.18 21.24 -35.09
CA LYS A 42 -5.27 20.11 -36.04
C LYS A 42 -4.90 18.78 -35.36
N ASP A 43 -3.87 18.78 -34.54
CA ASP A 43 -3.44 17.59 -33.80
C ASP A 43 -4.48 17.17 -32.75
N MET A 44 -5.16 18.14 -32.10
CA MET A 44 -6.27 17.87 -31.16
C MET A 44 -7.41 17.07 -31.81
N ALA A 45 -7.76 17.37 -33.06
CA ALA A 45 -8.79 16.61 -33.78
C ALA A 45 -8.40 15.13 -34.01
N THR A 46 -7.10 14.83 -34.04
CA THR A 46 -6.58 13.46 -34.12
C THR A 46 -6.61 12.78 -32.75
N LEU A 47 -6.28 13.52 -31.68
CA LEU A 47 -6.36 13.02 -30.30
C LEU A 47 -7.79 12.70 -29.86
N GLN A 48 -8.80 13.46 -30.32
CA GLN A 48 -10.22 13.16 -30.08
C GLN A 48 -10.65 11.79 -30.62
N GLN A 49 -9.93 11.26 -31.61
CA GLN A 49 -10.12 9.91 -32.15
C GLN A 49 -9.24 8.87 -31.43
N GLU A 50 -8.78 9.19 -30.22
CA GLU A 50 -7.89 8.39 -29.37
C GLU A 50 -6.58 7.95 -30.07
N SER A 51 -6.12 8.73 -31.04
CA SER A 51 -4.95 8.41 -31.88
C SER A 51 -3.82 9.42 -31.67
N SER A 52 -2.57 8.97 -31.70
CA SER A 52 -1.42 9.89 -31.64
C SER A 52 -1.27 10.63 -32.97
N PRO A 53 -1.10 11.97 -32.98
CA PRO A 53 -0.87 12.74 -34.19
C PRO A 53 0.51 12.49 -34.82
N TYR A 54 1.45 11.92 -34.05
CA TYR A 54 2.79 11.59 -34.51
C TYR A 54 3.11 10.11 -34.26
N GLU A 55 3.65 9.41 -35.27
CA GLU A 55 3.94 7.97 -35.19
C GLU A 55 5.10 7.63 -34.24
N ASP A 56 6.01 8.58 -34.02
CA ASP A 56 7.20 8.43 -33.19
C ASP A 56 6.97 8.70 -31.70
N ILE A 57 5.78 9.20 -31.33
CA ILE A 57 5.37 9.36 -29.93
C ILE A 57 4.14 8.52 -29.61
N ASN A 58 4.09 7.99 -28.39
CA ASN A 58 2.99 7.16 -27.93
C ASN A 58 2.28 7.81 -26.74
N LEU A 59 1.15 8.47 -26.98
CA LEU A 59 0.34 9.09 -25.92
C LEU A 59 -0.61 8.06 -25.30
N LEU A 60 -0.70 8.06 -23.97
CA LEU A 60 -1.54 7.11 -23.22
C LEU A 60 -2.91 7.68 -22.86
N ASN A 61 -3.06 9.01 -22.81
CA ASN A 61 -4.32 9.71 -22.48
C ASN A 61 -4.76 10.74 -23.54
N PRO A 62 -4.85 10.39 -24.85
CA PRO A 62 -5.12 11.35 -25.92
C PRO A 62 -6.43 12.14 -25.73
N ALA A 63 -7.52 11.49 -25.28
CA ALA A 63 -8.80 12.15 -25.02
C ALA A 63 -8.72 13.19 -23.88
N MET A 64 -7.99 12.88 -22.80
CA MET A 64 -7.83 13.80 -21.67
C MET A 64 -6.94 14.99 -22.02
N ILE A 65 -5.90 14.76 -22.82
CA ILE A 65 -5.07 15.85 -23.36
C ILE A 65 -5.96 16.76 -24.19
N SER A 66 -6.78 16.21 -25.10
CA SER A 66 -7.71 17.03 -25.88
C SER A 66 -8.64 17.85 -24.98
N ALA A 67 -9.17 17.30 -23.89
CA ALA A 67 -10.06 18.02 -22.99
C ALA A 67 -9.36 19.15 -22.20
N ILE A 68 -8.06 19.04 -21.91
CA ILE A 68 -7.28 20.08 -21.22
C ILE A 68 -6.98 21.29 -22.11
N TYR A 69 -6.87 21.06 -23.42
CA TYR A 69 -6.64 22.11 -24.41
C TYR A 69 -7.91 22.48 -25.18
N GLU A 70 -9.06 21.93 -24.79
CA GLU A 70 -10.37 22.35 -25.29
C GLU A 70 -10.68 23.71 -24.66
N ASP A 71 -10.43 24.77 -25.42
CA ASP A 71 -10.70 26.15 -25.04
C ASP A 71 -11.57 26.81 -26.11
N ASP A 72 -12.53 27.63 -25.69
CA ASP A 72 -13.38 28.45 -26.55
C ASP A 72 -12.62 29.69 -27.10
N GLU A 73 -11.32 29.82 -26.76
CA GLU A 73 -10.46 30.90 -27.21
C GLU A 73 -10.02 30.79 -28.69
N GLU A 74 -9.80 31.96 -29.30
CA GLU A 74 -9.36 32.10 -30.69
C GLU A 74 -7.99 31.45 -30.93
N PHE A 75 -7.12 31.39 -29.91
CA PHE A 75 -5.78 30.81 -29.96
C PHE A 75 -5.52 29.85 -28.80
N VAL A 76 -4.86 28.71 -29.09
CA VAL A 76 -4.35 27.80 -28.05
C VAL A 76 -2.88 28.14 -27.78
N LEU A 77 -2.56 28.41 -26.50
CA LEU A 77 -1.19 28.67 -26.06
C LEU A 77 -0.55 27.43 -25.43
N PRO A 78 0.79 27.24 -25.60
CA PRO A 78 1.51 26.19 -24.89
C PRO A 78 1.47 26.46 -23.38
N LYS A 79 1.04 25.48 -22.60
CA LYS A 79 0.97 25.50 -21.14
C LYS A 79 2.36 25.21 -20.53
N TRP A 80 3.24 24.46 -21.21
CA TRP A 80 4.59 24.09 -20.72
C TRP A 80 5.74 24.97 -21.19
N GLY A 81 5.52 25.93 -22.10
CA GLY A 81 6.58 26.72 -22.80
C GLY A 81 7.58 27.53 -21.96
N ASN A 82 7.61 27.33 -20.64
CA ASN A 82 8.58 27.84 -19.68
C ASN A 82 9.57 26.73 -19.27
N ARG A 83 10.87 26.94 -19.51
CA ARG A 83 11.93 25.96 -19.16
C ARG A 83 11.90 25.52 -17.68
N ASN A 84 11.59 26.42 -16.75
CA ASN A 84 11.52 26.06 -15.33
C ASN A 84 10.39 25.06 -15.04
N LYS A 85 9.25 25.16 -15.75
CA LYS A 85 8.15 24.18 -15.63
C LYS A 85 8.56 22.83 -16.19
N VAL A 86 9.24 22.83 -17.34
CA VAL A 86 9.74 21.60 -17.97
C VAL A 86 10.76 20.92 -17.07
N ASP A 87 11.74 21.65 -16.54
CA ASP A 87 12.74 21.11 -15.61
C ASP A 87 12.10 20.58 -14.33
N ALA A 88 11.09 21.28 -13.78
CA ALA A 88 10.33 20.82 -12.62
C ALA A 88 9.56 19.51 -12.91
N MET A 89 9.00 19.36 -14.11
CA MET A 89 8.33 18.14 -14.52
C MET A 89 9.30 16.98 -14.74
N ILE A 90 10.43 17.22 -15.40
CA ILE A 90 11.52 16.23 -15.56
C ILE A 90 12.01 15.78 -14.18
N GLN A 91 12.20 16.71 -13.25
CA GLN A 91 12.55 16.39 -11.87
C GLN A 91 11.49 15.49 -11.23
N ALA A 92 10.20 15.83 -11.36
CA ALA A 92 9.11 15.02 -10.81
C ALA A 92 9.07 13.60 -11.39
N ILE A 93 9.29 13.46 -12.71
CA ILE A 93 9.37 12.15 -13.38
C ILE A 93 10.52 11.33 -12.82
N ARG A 94 11.72 11.91 -12.71
CA ARG A 94 12.89 11.22 -12.14
C ARG A 94 12.66 10.84 -10.68
N GLU A 95 12.10 11.75 -9.88
CA GLU A 95 11.82 11.53 -8.47
C GLU A 95 10.65 10.57 -8.21
N SER A 96 9.81 10.27 -9.20
CA SER A 96 8.77 9.23 -9.12
C SER A 96 9.34 7.87 -8.73
N GLU A 97 10.63 7.65 -9.02
CA GLU A 97 11.36 6.50 -8.55
C GLU A 97 11.24 6.35 -7.02
N ASN A 98 11.26 7.44 -6.25
CA ASN A 98 11.17 7.41 -4.79
C ASN A 98 9.79 6.97 -4.29
N ASP A 99 8.77 7.02 -5.15
CA ASP A 99 7.43 6.50 -4.92
C ASP A 99 7.30 5.03 -5.39
N GLY A 100 8.40 4.40 -5.81
CA GLY A 100 8.38 3.02 -6.33
C GLY A 100 7.76 2.92 -7.73
N LEU A 101 7.73 4.02 -8.47
CA LEU A 101 7.28 4.08 -9.86
C LEU A 101 8.51 4.07 -10.78
N ARG A 102 8.30 3.86 -12.08
CA ARG A 102 9.39 3.83 -13.07
C ARG A 102 9.34 5.12 -13.90
N PRO A 103 10.39 5.95 -13.87
CA PRO A 103 10.43 7.19 -14.65
C PRO A 103 10.17 6.98 -16.15
N GLU A 104 10.54 5.82 -16.69
CA GLU A 104 10.35 5.45 -18.10
C GLU A 104 8.88 5.30 -18.50
N ASP A 105 7.98 5.04 -17.55
CA ASP A 105 6.53 4.99 -17.79
C ASP A 105 5.95 6.37 -18.16
N TYR A 106 6.72 7.45 -17.95
CA TYR A 106 6.32 8.85 -18.13
C TYR A 106 7.15 9.54 -19.20
N HIS A 107 7.53 8.81 -20.26
CA HIS A 107 8.20 9.34 -21.46
C HIS A 107 9.55 10.02 -21.23
N LEU A 108 10.22 9.75 -20.10
CA LEU A 108 11.42 10.48 -19.67
C LEU A 108 12.47 10.66 -20.78
N ALA A 109 12.84 9.57 -21.47
CA ALA A 109 13.86 9.62 -22.51
C ALA A 109 13.48 10.51 -23.71
N ALA A 110 12.20 10.48 -24.12
CA ALA A 110 11.69 11.31 -25.22
C ALA A 110 11.61 12.78 -24.79
N ILE A 111 11.13 13.05 -23.57
CA ILE A 111 11.04 14.39 -22.99
C ILE A 111 12.43 15.01 -22.84
N ASP A 112 13.42 14.28 -22.32
CA ASP A 112 14.81 14.75 -22.20
C ASP A 112 15.37 15.14 -23.59
N SER A 113 15.18 14.26 -24.58
CA SER A 113 15.67 14.50 -25.94
C SER A 113 15.01 15.72 -26.58
N LEU A 114 13.69 15.89 -26.43
CA LEU A 114 12.95 17.00 -27.01
C LEU A 114 13.24 18.32 -26.27
N THR A 115 13.42 18.28 -24.96
CA THR A 115 13.78 19.46 -24.15
C THR A 115 15.10 20.05 -24.62
N ALA A 116 16.11 19.21 -24.88
CA ALA A 116 17.39 19.67 -25.42
C ALA A 116 17.25 20.30 -26.81
N LYS A 117 16.38 19.76 -27.67
CA LYS A 117 16.11 20.36 -28.99
C LYS A 117 15.41 21.71 -28.87
N VAL A 118 14.35 21.79 -28.06
CA VAL A 118 13.48 22.97 -27.97
C VAL A 118 14.17 24.13 -27.26
N PHE A 119 14.94 23.87 -26.20
CA PHE A 119 15.48 24.96 -25.37
C PHE A 119 16.98 25.21 -25.54
N ASP A 120 17.76 24.25 -26.05
CA ASP A 120 19.21 24.38 -26.12
C ASP A 120 19.74 24.60 -27.56
N GLN A 121 18.89 24.42 -28.59
CA GLN A 121 19.24 24.68 -30.00
C GLN A 121 18.86 26.10 -30.44
N LYS A 122 19.50 26.59 -31.50
CA LYS A 122 19.25 27.93 -32.07
C LYS A 122 18.04 27.98 -33.00
N GLU A 123 17.78 26.88 -33.70
CA GLU A 123 16.62 26.71 -34.58
C GLU A 123 15.75 25.62 -33.97
N VAL A 124 14.49 25.96 -33.73
CA VAL A 124 13.53 25.07 -33.08
C VAL A 124 12.45 24.72 -34.09
N GLU A 125 12.27 23.43 -34.32
CA GLU A 125 11.18 22.92 -35.15
C GLU A 125 9.87 22.98 -34.36
N LEU A 126 8.84 23.60 -34.93
CA LEU A 126 7.52 23.71 -34.30
C LEU A 126 6.92 22.33 -33.93
N GLU A 127 7.24 21.31 -34.72
CA GLU A 127 6.84 19.92 -34.44
C GLU A 127 7.47 19.38 -33.15
N ASP A 128 8.74 19.69 -32.86
CA ASP A 128 9.41 19.26 -31.63
C ASP A 128 8.79 19.96 -30.40
N GLU A 129 8.40 21.25 -30.53
CA GLU A 129 7.69 21.98 -29.47
C GLU A 129 6.33 21.32 -29.15
N ILE A 130 5.55 21.00 -30.19
CA ILE A 130 4.24 20.35 -30.02
C ILE A 130 4.39 18.96 -29.41
N LYS A 131 5.34 18.15 -29.88
CA LYS A 131 5.61 16.82 -29.30
C LYS A 131 5.98 16.91 -27.83
N LEU A 132 6.81 17.89 -27.45
CA LEU A 132 7.19 18.11 -26.05
C LEU A 132 5.99 18.51 -25.20
N GLU A 133 5.15 19.42 -25.67
CA GLU A 133 3.92 19.87 -25.01
C GLU A 133 2.95 18.69 -24.73
N LEU A 134 2.76 17.82 -25.73
CA LEU A 134 1.88 16.64 -25.62
C LEU A 134 2.44 15.61 -24.62
N LEU A 135 3.73 15.30 -24.72
CA LEU A 135 4.38 14.30 -23.84
C LEU A 135 4.45 14.76 -22.39
N LEU A 136 4.72 16.05 -22.13
CA LEU A 136 4.71 16.60 -20.78
C LEU A 136 3.32 16.55 -20.16
N THR A 137 2.28 16.86 -20.93
CA THR A 137 0.89 16.77 -20.47
C THR A 137 0.48 15.32 -20.17
N ASP A 138 0.79 14.38 -21.08
CA ASP A 138 0.51 12.96 -20.86
C ASP A 138 1.25 12.42 -19.63
N ALA A 139 2.54 12.74 -19.50
CA ALA A 139 3.35 12.36 -18.35
C ALA A 139 2.78 12.91 -17.03
N TYR A 140 2.32 14.16 -17.02
CA TYR A 140 1.73 14.78 -15.83
C TYR A 140 0.40 14.14 -15.45
N LEU A 141 -0.45 13.84 -16.43
CA LEU A 141 -1.71 13.11 -16.22
C LEU A 141 -1.46 11.72 -15.63
N LEU A 142 -0.57 10.94 -16.25
CA LEU A 142 -0.22 9.60 -15.80
C LEU A 142 0.37 9.61 -14.39
N LEU A 143 1.34 10.49 -14.13
CA LEU A 143 1.99 10.57 -12.83
C LEU A 143 1.01 11.04 -11.75
N SER A 144 0.17 12.03 -12.06
CA SER A 144 -0.87 12.50 -11.15
C SER A 144 -1.86 11.39 -10.78
N THR A 145 -2.34 10.65 -11.77
CA THR A 145 -3.22 9.49 -11.54
C THR A 145 -2.51 8.43 -10.70
N HIS A 146 -1.29 8.03 -11.07
CA HIS A 146 -0.56 6.98 -10.37
C HIS A 146 -0.25 7.38 -8.92
N LEU A 147 0.14 8.62 -8.65
CA LEU A 147 0.38 9.10 -7.27
C LEU A 147 -0.94 9.21 -6.47
N SER A 148 -2.03 9.60 -7.13
CA SER A 148 -3.31 9.81 -6.47
C SER A 148 -4.02 8.51 -6.10
N GLN A 149 -4.04 7.49 -6.97
CA GLN A 149 -4.85 6.27 -6.76
C GLN A 149 -4.10 4.94 -6.96
N GLY A 150 -2.83 4.99 -7.36
CA GLY A 150 -2.03 3.82 -7.70
C GLY A 150 -1.81 3.67 -9.20
N LYS A 151 -0.70 3.04 -9.60
CA LYS A 151 -0.42 2.64 -10.99
C LYS A 151 -1.30 1.47 -11.43
N THR A 152 -1.77 0.68 -10.49
CA THR A 152 -2.51 -0.56 -10.72
C THR A 152 -3.92 -0.47 -10.15
N ASP A 153 -4.86 -1.09 -10.84
CA ASP A 153 -6.23 -1.20 -10.35
C ASP A 153 -6.35 -2.29 -9.28
N ARG A 154 -6.72 -1.88 -8.07
CA ARG A 154 -6.84 -2.78 -6.91
C ARG A 154 -7.82 -3.92 -7.14
N GLU A 155 -8.93 -3.70 -7.85
CA GLU A 155 -10.01 -4.69 -8.01
C GLU A 155 -9.60 -5.80 -8.98
N THR A 156 -8.81 -5.44 -9.99
CA THR A 156 -8.21 -6.38 -10.94
C THR A 156 -7.11 -7.21 -10.30
N ILE A 157 -6.27 -6.59 -9.45
CA ILE A 157 -5.10 -7.27 -8.85
C ILE A 157 -5.47 -8.11 -7.62
N ASP A 158 -6.30 -7.58 -6.73
CA ASP A 158 -6.80 -8.29 -5.56
C ASP A 158 -8.31 -8.02 -5.42
N PRO A 159 -9.16 -8.83 -6.07
CA PRO A 159 -10.62 -8.67 -6.01
C PRO A 159 -11.21 -8.78 -4.58
N THR A 160 -10.41 -9.25 -3.62
CA THR A 160 -10.79 -9.35 -2.20
C THR A 160 -10.39 -8.11 -1.40
N TRP A 161 -9.66 -7.17 -1.99
CA TRP A 161 -9.27 -5.91 -1.37
C TRP A 161 -10.46 -4.96 -1.31
N ARG A 162 -11.10 -4.89 -0.15
CA ARG A 162 -12.25 -4.00 0.13
C ARG A 162 -11.95 -3.05 1.29
N ALA A 163 -10.67 -2.71 1.47
CA ALA A 163 -10.27 -1.68 2.43
C ALA A 163 -10.74 -0.30 1.95
N ALA A 164 -10.76 0.68 2.86
CA ALA A 164 -11.17 2.05 2.56
C ALA A 164 -10.27 2.60 1.45
N GLY A 165 -10.84 2.87 0.29
CA GLY A 165 -10.12 3.31 -0.89
C GLY A 165 -9.84 4.79 -0.89
N ARG A 166 -8.84 5.20 -1.67
CA ARG A 166 -8.86 6.56 -2.21
C ARG A 166 -9.99 6.67 -3.23
N GLU A 167 -10.66 7.81 -3.20
CA GLU A 167 -11.62 8.16 -4.24
C GLU A 167 -10.86 8.69 -5.45
N ALA A 168 -11.32 8.33 -6.64
CA ALA A 168 -10.88 8.99 -7.87
C ALA A 168 -11.13 10.49 -7.70
N ARG A 169 -10.21 11.32 -8.20
CA ARG A 169 -10.37 12.77 -8.18
C ARG A 169 -10.95 13.21 -9.53
N PRO A 170 -12.28 13.33 -9.68
CA PRO A 170 -12.89 13.68 -10.97
C PRO A 170 -12.45 15.06 -11.47
N GLU A 171 -12.00 15.94 -10.56
CA GLU A 171 -11.46 17.25 -10.89
C GLU A 171 -9.99 17.22 -11.32
N LEU A 172 -9.37 16.05 -11.50
CA LEU A 172 -7.94 15.98 -11.82
C LEU A 172 -7.62 16.78 -13.08
N ALA A 173 -8.47 16.75 -14.11
CA ALA A 173 -8.26 17.55 -15.33
C ALA A 173 -8.28 19.06 -15.08
N ALA A 174 -9.24 19.57 -14.30
CA ALA A 174 -9.31 20.98 -13.93
C ALA A 174 -8.14 21.39 -13.01
N PHE A 175 -7.73 20.48 -12.13
CA PHE A 175 -6.55 20.66 -11.29
C PHE A 175 -5.25 20.66 -12.11
N VAL A 176 -5.14 19.80 -13.12
CA VAL A 176 -4.01 19.75 -14.06
C VAL A 176 -3.87 21.08 -14.79
N ASP A 177 -4.97 21.56 -15.38
CA ASP A 177 -4.96 22.81 -16.13
C ASP A 177 -4.51 24.00 -15.26
N SER A 178 -5.17 24.19 -14.12
CA SER A 178 -4.80 25.26 -13.17
C SER A 178 -3.38 25.13 -12.62
N THR A 179 -2.86 23.91 -12.41
CA THR A 179 -1.49 23.72 -11.94
C THR A 179 -0.47 24.13 -13.01
N ILE A 180 -0.64 23.63 -14.24
CA ILE A 180 0.34 23.89 -15.30
C ILE A 180 0.38 25.39 -15.61
N VAL A 181 -0.75 26.09 -15.50
CA VAL A 181 -0.83 27.55 -15.66
C VAL A 181 -0.10 28.31 -14.52
N ASN A 182 -0.14 27.82 -13.28
CA ASN A 182 0.36 28.53 -12.09
C ASN A 182 1.81 28.17 -11.65
N ASP A 183 2.58 27.47 -12.48
CA ASP A 183 4.00 27.14 -12.25
C ASP A 183 4.29 26.33 -10.95
N ASN A 184 3.34 25.52 -10.46
CA ASN A 184 3.45 24.80 -9.17
C ASN A 184 3.50 23.26 -9.30
N VAL A 185 4.07 22.75 -10.40
CA VAL A 185 4.12 21.32 -10.80
C VAL A 185 4.60 20.37 -9.69
N LEU A 186 5.72 20.67 -9.03
CA LEU A 186 6.27 19.77 -8.00
C LEU A 186 5.39 19.70 -6.74
N GLU A 187 4.83 20.84 -6.33
CA GLU A 187 3.98 20.90 -5.15
C GLU A 187 2.66 20.17 -5.37
N SER A 188 2.06 20.34 -6.56
CA SER A 188 0.81 19.66 -6.92
C SER A 188 0.97 18.14 -6.91
N LEU A 189 2.01 17.60 -7.56
CA LEU A 189 2.26 16.16 -7.62
C LEU A 189 2.56 15.59 -6.23
N LYS A 190 3.33 16.32 -5.42
CA LYS A 190 3.60 15.92 -4.04
C LYS A 190 2.33 15.86 -3.20
N SER A 191 1.37 16.77 -3.43
CA SER A 191 0.10 16.81 -2.71
C SER A 191 -0.81 15.59 -2.96
N LEU A 192 -0.61 14.89 -4.08
CA LEU A 192 -1.36 13.69 -4.47
C LEU A 192 -0.87 12.43 -3.76
N THR A 193 0.36 12.42 -3.26
CA THR A 193 0.96 11.24 -2.61
C THR A 193 0.30 10.91 -1.27
N PRO A 194 0.35 9.64 -0.83
CA PRO A 194 -0.12 9.29 0.50
C PRO A 194 0.52 10.04 1.66
N LYS A 195 -0.33 10.56 2.54
CA LYS A 195 0.05 11.38 3.69
C LYS A 195 0.39 10.55 4.94
N HIS A 196 0.17 9.23 4.88
CA HIS A 196 0.46 8.31 5.97
C HIS A 196 1.95 8.28 6.32
N ARG A 197 2.27 8.30 7.62
CA ARG A 197 3.65 8.19 8.12
C ARG A 197 4.36 6.96 7.55
N GLU A 198 3.66 5.83 7.50
CA GLU A 198 4.17 4.57 6.96
C GLU A 198 4.59 4.68 5.50
N TYR A 199 3.84 5.41 4.66
CA TYR A 199 4.22 5.64 3.26
C TYR A 199 5.52 6.45 3.16
N ILE A 200 5.59 7.57 3.90
CA ILE A 200 6.77 8.44 3.93
C ILE A 200 8.01 7.68 4.40
N ASN A 201 7.87 6.87 5.46
CA ASN A 201 8.95 6.04 5.96
C ASN A 201 9.38 4.99 4.94
N LEU A 202 8.43 4.37 4.26
CA LEU A 202 8.71 3.35 3.26
C LEU A 202 9.45 3.91 2.05
N LYS A 203 9.18 5.16 1.63
CA LYS A 203 9.99 5.89 0.64
C LYS A 203 11.45 6.06 1.09
N ARG A 204 11.67 6.38 2.37
CA ARG A 204 13.03 6.48 2.94
C ARG A 204 13.73 5.11 2.94
N GLY A 205 13.02 4.05 3.27
CA GLY A 205 13.50 2.67 3.16
C GLY A 205 13.86 2.30 1.72
N LEU A 206 12.99 2.61 0.75
CA LEU A 206 13.24 2.38 -0.67
C LEU A 206 14.56 3.04 -1.12
N LYS A 207 14.77 4.31 -0.73
CA LYS A 207 16.00 5.04 -1.03
C LYS A 207 17.24 4.32 -0.49
N LYS A 208 17.20 3.83 0.75
CA LYS A 208 18.31 3.04 1.35
C LYS A 208 18.56 1.75 0.56
N TYR A 209 17.52 0.97 0.27
CA TYR A 209 17.67 -0.30 -0.44
C TYR A 209 18.17 -0.13 -1.88
N ARG A 210 17.75 0.93 -2.57
CA ARG A 210 18.31 1.27 -3.89
C ARG A 210 19.77 1.70 -3.82
N GLU A 211 20.17 2.39 -2.75
CA GLU A 211 21.58 2.70 -2.55
C GLU A 211 22.41 1.43 -2.33
N PHE A 212 21.91 0.47 -1.55
CA PHE A 212 22.55 -0.85 -1.45
C PHE A 212 22.69 -1.53 -2.82
N ALA A 213 21.64 -1.50 -3.65
CA ALA A 213 21.69 -2.05 -5.00
C ALA A 213 22.74 -1.35 -5.90
N ARG A 214 22.83 -0.01 -5.85
CA ARG A 214 23.85 0.76 -6.59
C ARG A 214 25.28 0.43 -6.15
N GLN A 215 25.47 0.08 -4.88
CA GLN A 215 26.76 -0.36 -4.32
C GLN A 215 27.06 -1.84 -4.61
N GLY A 216 26.25 -2.52 -5.44
CA GLY A 216 26.44 -3.91 -5.84
C GLY A 216 25.62 -4.93 -5.04
N GLY A 217 24.74 -4.45 -4.16
CA GLY A 217 23.86 -5.28 -3.33
C GLY A 217 24.65 -6.14 -2.35
N TRP A 218 24.15 -7.36 -2.11
CA TRP A 218 24.85 -8.38 -1.35
C TRP A 218 24.95 -9.68 -2.15
N GLN A 219 26.10 -10.33 -2.04
CA GLN A 219 26.33 -11.62 -2.66
C GLN A 219 25.61 -12.74 -1.90
N LYS A 220 25.18 -13.76 -2.64
CA LYS A 220 24.60 -14.97 -2.04
C LYS A 220 25.67 -15.68 -1.20
N VAL A 221 25.38 -15.89 0.08
CA VAL A 221 26.24 -16.64 0.99
C VAL A 221 25.90 -18.13 0.89
N ASN A 222 26.88 -18.91 0.44
CA ASN A 222 26.79 -20.37 0.40
C ASN A 222 27.27 -20.95 1.73
N PHE A 223 26.38 -20.96 2.74
CA PHE A 223 26.66 -21.57 4.04
C PHE A 223 26.97 -23.06 3.89
N THR A 224 28.10 -23.48 4.46
CA THR A 224 28.50 -24.88 4.57
C THR A 224 28.08 -25.48 5.92
N ALA A 225 27.95 -24.66 6.95
CA ALA A 225 27.33 -25.03 8.22
C ALA A 225 25.82 -25.22 8.06
N THR A 226 25.25 -26.20 8.75
CA THR A 226 23.79 -26.37 8.82
C THR A 226 23.13 -25.43 9.84
N LYS A 227 23.93 -24.87 10.75
CA LYS A 227 23.54 -23.96 11.81
C LYS A 227 24.76 -23.14 12.28
N LEU A 228 24.55 -21.87 12.64
CA LEU A 228 25.52 -21.06 13.40
C LEU A 228 24.84 -20.45 14.63
N GLU A 229 25.53 -20.43 15.77
CA GLU A 229 25.05 -19.82 17.02
C GLU A 229 26.19 -19.34 17.92
N LYS A 230 25.86 -18.60 18.97
CA LYS A 230 26.85 -18.02 19.89
C LYS A 230 27.84 -19.06 20.44
N GLY A 231 29.12 -18.73 20.37
CA GLY A 231 30.23 -19.54 20.85
C GLY A 231 30.84 -20.45 19.79
N MET A 232 30.20 -20.61 18.62
CA MET A 232 30.79 -21.34 17.50
C MET A 232 31.91 -20.55 16.83
N ARG A 233 32.92 -21.26 16.35
CA ARG A 233 33.90 -20.76 15.38
C ARG A 233 33.74 -21.47 14.05
N HIS A 234 33.56 -20.73 12.97
CA HIS A 234 33.34 -21.31 11.65
C HIS A 234 33.64 -20.30 10.53
N PRO A 235 34.22 -20.69 9.38
CA PRO A 235 34.50 -19.77 8.26
C PRO A 235 33.27 -18.99 7.77
N ASP A 236 32.10 -19.63 7.75
CA ASP A 236 30.84 -18.97 7.39
C ASP A 236 30.45 -17.78 8.29
N VAL A 237 31.03 -17.68 9.51
CA VAL A 237 30.77 -16.54 10.40
C VAL A 237 31.32 -15.25 9.83
N SER A 238 32.49 -15.30 9.16
CA SER A 238 33.07 -14.12 8.51
C SER A 238 32.18 -13.66 7.34
N LEU A 239 31.70 -14.60 6.51
CA LEU A 239 30.75 -14.32 5.43
C LEU A 239 29.43 -13.74 5.95
N LEU A 240 28.96 -14.24 7.09
CA LEU A 240 27.76 -13.72 7.76
C LEU A 240 27.94 -12.27 8.24
N LYS A 241 29.09 -11.95 8.85
CA LYS A 241 29.42 -10.59 9.30
C LYS A 241 29.46 -9.63 8.12
N GLU A 242 30.16 -10.00 7.04
CA GLU A 242 30.19 -9.21 5.79
C GLU A 242 28.78 -8.95 5.26
N ARG A 243 27.94 -9.99 5.18
CA ARG A 243 26.56 -9.87 4.71
C ARG A 243 25.71 -8.94 5.59
N LEU A 244 25.79 -9.08 6.92
CA LEU A 244 25.00 -8.27 7.85
C LEU A 244 25.49 -6.82 7.95
N ASN A 245 26.80 -6.58 7.73
CA ASN A 245 27.38 -5.24 7.78
C ASN A 245 26.83 -4.32 6.68
N ILE A 246 26.38 -4.86 5.53
CA ILE A 246 25.78 -4.06 4.44
C ILE A 246 24.51 -3.35 4.91
N GLU A 247 23.67 -4.03 5.69
CA GLU A 247 22.39 -3.49 6.17
C GLU A 247 22.48 -2.88 7.58
N SER A 248 23.67 -2.87 8.21
CA SER A 248 23.87 -2.35 9.56
C SER A 248 24.89 -1.21 9.58
N GLU A 249 24.64 -0.16 10.36
CA GLU A 249 25.56 0.98 10.51
C GLU A 249 26.85 0.64 11.32
N SER A 250 27.12 -0.63 11.59
CA SER A 250 28.21 -1.06 12.46
C SER A 250 29.13 -2.06 11.77
N ALA A 251 30.39 -1.67 11.56
CA ALA A 251 31.43 -2.58 11.13
C ALA A 251 31.80 -3.53 12.29
N ASP A 252 31.45 -4.80 12.17
CA ASP A 252 32.14 -5.85 12.93
C ASP A 252 33.50 -6.15 12.28
N ASN A 253 34.46 -6.62 13.08
CA ASN A 253 35.78 -6.99 12.58
C ASN A 253 35.64 -8.07 11.50
N GLU A 254 35.90 -7.67 10.27
CA GLU A 254 35.98 -8.55 9.10
C GLU A 254 37.07 -9.62 9.35
N GLY A 255 36.78 -10.87 9.00
CA GLY A 255 37.73 -11.99 9.10
C GLY A 255 37.80 -12.74 10.45
N ASP A 256 37.09 -12.33 11.50
CA ASP A 256 36.95 -13.16 12.71
C ASP A 256 35.87 -14.24 12.54
N ASP A 257 36.22 -15.49 12.84
CA ASP A 257 35.36 -16.67 12.70
C ASP A 257 34.50 -16.95 13.95
N LEU A 258 34.64 -16.17 15.03
CA LEU A 258 33.85 -16.32 16.24
C LEU A 258 32.46 -15.70 16.11
N PHE A 259 31.46 -16.51 16.41
CA PHE A 259 30.09 -16.05 16.64
C PHE A 259 29.96 -15.55 18.09
N ASP A 260 30.21 -14.27 18.28
CA ASP A 260 30.20 -13.64 19.61
C ASP A 260 28.79 -13.13 20.01
N LEU A 261 28.72 -12.47 21.17
CA LEU A 261 27.47 -11.89 21.68
C LEU A 261 26.97 -10.72 20.82
N LYS A 262 27.87 -9.94 20.20
CA LYS A 262 27.49 -8.79 19.37
C LYS A 262 26.81 -9.28 18.09
N LEU A 263 27.38 -10.30 17.46
CA LEU A 263 26.79 -10.94 16.29
C LEU A 263 25.44 -11.60 16.63
N GLU A 264 25.32 -12.26 17.79
CA GLU A 264 24.02 -12.80 18.23
C GLU A 264 22.92 -11.74 18.28
N GLN A 265 23.22 -10.54 18.82
CA GLN A 265 22.24 -9.45 18.86
C GLN A 265 21.90 -8.93 17.46
N LYS A 266 22.89 -8.76 16.58
CA LYS A 266 22.64 -8.40 15.19
C LYS A 266 21.75 -9.41 14.46
N VAL A 267 22.00 -10.70 14.68
CA VAL A 267 21.19 -11.78 14.11
C VAL A 267 19.76 -11.72 14.63
N LYS A 268 19.55 -11.47 15.94
CA LYS A 268 18.21 -11.29 16.51
C LYS A 268 17.47 -10.11 15.88
N SER A 269 18.15 -8.96 15.73
CA SER A 269 17.57 -7.81 15.04
C SER A 269 17.22 -8.12 13.59
N PHE A 270 18.12 -8.77 12.85
CA PHE A 270 17.85 -9.20 11.48
C PHE A 270 16.64 -10.15 11.41
N GLN A 271 16.56 -11.13 12.30
CA GLN A 271 15.45 -12.07 12.39
C GLN A 271 14.13 -11.35 12.65
N GLU A 272 14.09 -10.41 13.60
CA GLU A 272 12.90 -9.61 13.92
C GLU A 272 12.45 -8.74 12.74
N LEU A 273 13.38 -8.04 12.09
CA LEU A 273 13.12 -7.26 10.89
C LEU A 273 12.54 -8.14 9.77
N ASN A 274 12.94 -9.40 9.68
CA ASN A 274 12.50 -10.35 8.65
C ASN A 274 11.33 -11.25 9.07
N GLY A 275 10.69 -11.01 10.22
CA GLY A 275 9.54 -11.78 10.68
C GLY A 275 9.87 -13.22 11.07
N LEU A 276 11.13 -13.49 11.41
CA LEU A 276 11.63 -14.76 11.94
C LEU A 276 11.61 -14.74 13.47
N THR A 277 11.84 -15.91 14.08
CA THR A 277 12.01 -15.99 15.54
C THR A 277 13.36 -15.36 15.90
N PRO A 278 13.43 -14.35 16.79
CA PRO A 278 14.68 -13.68 17.16
C PRO A 278 15.44 -14.50 18.21
N ASP A 279 15.83 -15.72 17.88
CA ASP A 279 16.57 -16.64 18.76
C ASP A 279 18.09 -16.47 18.70
N GLY A 280 18.61 -15.72 17.72
CA GLY A 280 20.05 -15.52 17.51
C GLY A 280 20.73 -16.70 16.83
N VAL A 281 19.96 -17.68 16.36
CA VAL A 281 20.45 -18.89 15.69
C VAL A 281 20.25 -18.75 14.18
N ILE A 282 21.34 -18.86 13.42
CA ILE A 282 21.27 -18.92 11.96
C ILE A 282 20.92 -20.35 11.56
N GLY A 283 19.61 -20.65 11.49
CA GLY A 283 19.09 -21.86 10.86
C GLY A 283 18.73 -21.65 9.39
N ARG A 284 18.16 -22.68 8.76
CA ARG A 284 17.74 -22.65 7.34
C ARG A 284 16.92 -21.40 6.98
N GLY A 285 15.91 -21.05 7.77
CA GLY A 285 15.04 -19.89 7.48
C GLY A 285 15.80 -18.56 7.53
N THR A 286 16.77 -18.40 8.44
CA THR A 286 17.61 -17.20 8.49
C THR A 286 18.60 -17.17 7.32
N MET A 287 19.20 -18.31 6.96
CA MET A 287 20.06 -18.42 5.78
C MET A 287 19.31 -18.09 4.48
N GLU A 288 18.07 -18.56 4.34
CA GLU A 288 17.20 -18.22 3.21
C GLU A 288 16.91 -16.71 3.18
N ALA A 289 16.54 -16.12 4.32
CA ALA A 289 16.25 -14.68 4.40
C ALA A 289 17.46 -13.78 4.10
N LEU A 290 18.66 -14.18 4.54
CA LEU A 290 19.92 -13.49 4.22
C LEU A 290 20.24 -13.49 2.73
N ASN A 291 19.80 -14.55 2.03
CA ASN A 291 20.06 -14.77 0.61
C ASN A 291 18.96 -14.25 -0.32
N ILE A 292 17.92 -13.57 0.20
CA ILE A 292 16.96 -12.84 -0.65
C ILE A 292 17.71 -11.66 -1.28
N PRO A 293 17.77 -11.53 -2.62
CA PRO A 293 18.45 -10.43 -3.31
C PRO A 293 17.91 -9.04 -2.95
N VAL A 294 18.74 -8.01 -3.10
CA VAL A 294 18.33 -6.63 -2.81
C VAL A 294 17.21 -6.16 -3.74
N GLU A 295 17.22 -6.62 -4.99
CA GLU A 295 16.21 -6.32 -6.00
C GLU A 295 14.83 -6.86 -5.59
N ASP A 296 14.79 -8.04 -4.98
CA ASP A 296 13.55 -8.62 -4.46
C ASP A 296 13.03 -7.84 -3.25
N ARG A 297 13.94 -7.33 -2.39
CA ARG A 297 13.56 -6.44 -1.27
C ARG A 297 13.02 -5.10 -1.76
N ILE A 298 13.65 -4.51 -2.78
CA ILE A 298 13.16 -3.30 -3.45
C ILE A 298 11.75 -3.56 -4.00
N ALA A 299 11.55 -4.69 -4.70
CA ALA A 299 10.24 -5.06 -5.21
C ALA A 299 9.20 -5.18 -4.09
N ASN A 300 9.51 -5.84 -2.96
CA ASN A 300 8.60 -5.89 -1.82
C ASN A 300 8.23 -4.49 -1.30
N ILE A 301 9.19 -3.56 -1.24
CA ILE A 301 8.94 -2.18 -0.83
C ILE A 301 8.00 -1.48 -1.81
N GLU A 302 8.26 -1.60 -3.12
CA GLU A 302 7.45 -1.01 -4.20
C GLU A 302 6.00 -1.52 -4.18
N ALA A 303 5.80 -2.82 -3.98
CA ALA A 303 4.46 -3.41 -3.83
C ALA A 303 3.69 -2.81 -2.65
N ASN A 304 4.36 -2.51 -1.53
CA ASN A 304 3.68 -1.94 -0.37
C ASN A 304 3.47 -0.43 -0.49
N LEU A 305 4.34 0.31 -1.21
CA LEU A 305 4.05 1.69 -1.61
C LEU A 305 2.78 1.77 -2.47
N GLU A 306 2.60 0.82 -3.39
CA GLU A 306 1.39 0.74 -4.21
C GLU A 306 0.13 0.44 -3.38
N ARG A 307 0.21 -0.49 -2.42
CA ARG A 307 -0.91 -0.76 -1.49
C ARG A 307 -1.31 0.45 -0.64
N TRP A 308 -0.34 1.30 -0.28
CA TRP A 308 -0.62 2.57 0.40
C TRP A 308 -1.33 3.58 -0.51
N ARG A 309 -1.03 3.58 -1.81
CA ARG A 309 -1.77 4.40 -2.78
C ARG A 309 -3.20 3.92 -3.00
N TRP A 310 -3.48 2.63 -2.81
CA TRP A 310 -4.87 2.13 -2.84
C TRP A 310 -5.70 2.54 -1.62
N LEU A 311 -5.06 2.95 -0.52
CA LEU A 311 -5.70 3.20 0.77
C LEU A 311 -6.07 4.67 0.96
N SER A 312 -7.26 4.93 1.49
CA SER A 312 -7.77 6.25 1.86
C SER A 312 -6.75 7.05 2.67
N ASP A 313 -6.63 8.36 2.40
CA ASP A 313 -5.85 9.29 3.24
C ASP A 313 -6.40 9.40 4.67
N ASP A 314 -7.71 9.20 4.85
CA ASP A 314 -8.37 9.22 6.15
C ASP A 314 -8.77 7.79 6.58
N LEU A 315 -8.06 7.28 7.59
CA LEU A 315 -8.39 6.02 8.29
C LEU A 315 -9.18 6.29 9.60
N GLY A 316 -9.52 7.55 9.85
CA GLY A 316 -10.03 8.05 11.11
C GLY A 316 -8.92 8.44 12.08
N LYS A 317 -9.24 9.33 13.01
CA LYS A 317 -8.29 9.77 14.07
C LYS A 317 -7.97 8.68 15.09
N ARG A 318 -8.86 7.69 15.21
CA ARG A 318 -8.79 6.55 16.12
C ARG A 318 -9.32 5.31 15.40
N TYR A 319 -8.48 4.29 15.25
CA TYR A 319 -8.84 3.07 14.52
C TYR A 319 -8.05 1.84 14.99
N VAL A 320 -8.63 0.66 14.75
CA VAL A 320 -7.97 -0.63 14.88
C VAL A 320 -7.36 -1.00 13.54
N LYS A 321 -6.06 -1.33 13.52
CA LYS A 321 -5.35 -1.85 12.35
C LYS A 321 -4.95 -3.30 12.62
N VAL A 322 -5.34 -4.22 11.75
CA VAL A 322 -4.82 -5.59 11.74
C VAL A 322 -3.98 -5.78 10.49
N ASN A 323 -2.67 -5.90 10.64
CA ASN A 323 -1.82 -6.33 9.54
C ASN A 323 -1.81 -7.86 9.50
N ILE A 324 -2.48 -8.41 8.50
CA ILE A 324 -2.67 -9.85 8.30
C ILE A 324 -1.32 -10.56 8.11
N ALA A 325 -0.41 -9.98 7.32
CA ALA A 325 0.89 -10.58 7.02
C ALA A 325 1.87 -10.52 8.21
N ASN A 326 1.72 -9.53 9.10
CA ASN A 326 2.50 -9.43 10.35
C ASN A 326 1.85 -10.17 11.54
N PHE A 327 0.63 -10.67 11.37
CA PHE A 327 -0.13 -11.30 12.46
C PHE A 327 -0.22 -10.40 13.71
N GLU A 328 -0.52 -9.12 13.51
CA GLU A 328 -0.56 -8.13 14.60
C GLU A 328 -1.79 -7.23 14.47
N MET A 329 -2.38 -6.93 15.63
CA MET A 329 -3.41 -5.93 15.80
C MET A 329 -2.86 -4.76 16.61
N GLN A 330 -3.10 -3.54 16.14
CA GLN A 330 -2.76 -2.30 16.80
C GLN A 330 -4.01 -1.42 16.93
N VAL A 331 -4.04 -0.58 17.96
CA VAL A 331 -4.94 0.58 17.98
C VAL A 331 -4.10 1.84 17.81
N VAL A 332 -4.49 2.66 16.84
CA VAL A 332 -3.82 3.90 16.50
C VAL A 332 -4.72 5.06 16.88
N GLU A 333 -4.15 6.04 17.60
CA GLU A 333 -4.78 7.31 17.94
C GLU A 333 -3.83 8.45 17.58
N SER A 334 -4.27 9.36 16.70
CA SER A 334 -3.48 10.52 16.25
C SER A 334 -2.03 10.13 15.90
N ASP A 335 -1.88 9.11 15.04
CA ASP A 335 -0.61 8.52 14.57
C ASP A 335 0.27 7.83 15.64
N SER A 336 -0.25 7.66 16.85
CA SER A 336 0.42 6.93 17.94
C SER A 336 -0.21 5.57 18.18
N ILE A 337 0.60 4.53 18.32
CA ILE A 337 0.13 3.20 18.69
C ILE A 337 -0.11 3.17 20.20
N VAL A 338 -1.36 3.05 20.62
CA VAL A 338 -1.75 3.05 22.06
C VAL A 338 -2.02 1.65 22.60
N PHE A 339 -2.19 0.67 21.71
CA PHE A 339 -2.40 -0.74 22.08
C PHE A 339 -1.84 -1.66 21.00
N THR A 340 -1.26 -2.78 21.39
CA THR A 340 -0.79 -3.83 20.49
C THR A 340 -1.12 -5.21 21.03
N SER A 341 -1.53 -6.12 20.14
CA SER A 341 -1.81 -7.52 20.44
C SER A 341 -1.41 -8.42 19.26
N ARG A 342 -0.83 -9.58 19.56
CA ARG A 342 -0.60 -10.61 18.53
C ARG A 342 -1.95 -11.11 18.02
N ALA A 343 -2.00 -11.40 16.73
CA ALA A 343 -3.16 -11.93 16.04
C ALA A 343 -2.89 -13.33 15.49
N ILE A 344 -3.95 -14.14 15.38
CA ILE A 344 -4.00 -15.36 14.55
C ILE A 344 -5.03 -15.08 13.46
N VAL A 345 -4.66 -15.35 12.22
CA VAL A 345 -5.46 -15.06 11.03
C VAL A 345 -5.77 -16.35 10.26
N GLY A 346 -6.53 -16.22 9.18
CA GLY A 346 -6.93 -17.32 8.31
C GLY A 346 -5.76 -18.15 7.78
N LYS A 347 -6.05 -19.42 7.48
CA LYS A 347 -5.16 -20.28 6.71
C LYS A 347 -5.09 -19.84 5.25
N HIS A 348 -4.07 -20.26 4.52
CA HIS A 348 -3.93 -20.01 3.07
C HIS A 348 -5.20 -20.34 2.25
N TYR A 349 -5.92 -21.41 2.61
CA TYR A 349 -7.14 -21.86 1.92
C TYR A 349 -8.45 -21.37 2.57
N ARG A 350 -8.37 -20.56 3.63
CA ARG A 350 -9.48 -19.89 4.33
C ARG A 350 -9.01 -18.50 4.80
N GLN A 351 -8.57 -17.70 3.83
CA GLN A 351 -7.85 -16.46 4.09
C GLN A 351 -8.72 -15.46 4.85
N THR A 352 -8.09 -14.67 5.71
CA THR A 352 -8.71 -13.44 6.24
C THR A 352 -8.77 -12.41 5.11
N PRO A 353 -9.96 -11.88 4.76
CA PRO A 353 -10.10 -10.89 3.70
C PRO A 353 -9.61 -9.51 4.16
N VAL A 354 -9.20 -8.69 3.19
CA VAL A 354 -8.78 -7.30 3.40
C VAL A 354 -10.00 -6.39 3.29
N PHE A 355 -10.40 -5.73 4.37
CA PHE A 355 -11.53 -4.79 4.34
C PHE A 355 -11.55 -3.82 5.51
N SER A 356 -12.37 -2.77 5.38
CA SER A 356 -12.68 -1.83 6.46
C SER A 356 -14.12 -1.98 6.95
N ALA A 357 -14.36 -1.91 8.26
CA ALA A 357 -15.69 -1.86 8.84
C ALA A 357 -15.69 -1.21 10.24
N ARG A 358 -16.86 -0.78 10.72
CA ARG A 358 -17.00 -0.15 12.04
C ARG A 358 -17.34 -1.18 13.13
N MET A 359 -16.54 -1.19 14.19
CA MET A 359 -16.82 -1.95 15.41
C MET A 359 -17.74 -1.15 16.32
N ASN A 360 -18.87 -1.74 16.72
CA ASN A 360 -19.89 -1.06 17.50
C ASN A 360 -20.23 -1.74 18.84
N HIS A 361 -19.88 -3.02 19.02
CA HIS A 361 -20.10 -3.71 20.28
C HIS A 361 -19.12 -4.87 20.50
N LEU A 362 -19.03 -5.29 21.74
CA LEU A 362 -18.45 -6.56 22.14
C LEU A 362 -19.49 -7.44 22.84
N VAL A 363 -19.25 -8.74 22.83
CA VAL A 363 -20.13 -9.73 23.44
C VAL A 363 -19.30 -10.59 24.39
N PHE A 364 -19.56 -10.48 25.69
CA PHE A 364 -19.00 -11.33 26.73
C PHE A 364 -19.74 -12.66 26.82
N ALA A 365 -19.00 -13.71 27.20
CA ALA A 365 -19.50 -15.09 27.25
C ALA A 365 -20.29 -15.48 25.99
N PRO A 366 -19.69 -15.32 24.79
CA PRO A 366 -20.43 -15.52 23.55
C PRO A 366 -20.79 -16.99 23.34
N THR A 367 -21.98 -17.23 22.81
CA THR A 367 -22.26 -18.47 22.08
C THR A 367 -21.53 -18.46 20.73
N TRP A 368 -21.22 -19.64 20.21
CA TRP A 368 -20.64 -19.81 18.88
C TRP A 368 -21.47 -20.73 18.01
N THR A 369 -22.22 -20.15 17.07
CA THR A 369 -22.86 -20.92 16.00
C THR A 369 -21.81 -21.24 14.94
N VAL A 370 -21.58 -22.54 14.70
CA VAL A 370 -20.55 -23.04 13.80
C VAL A 370 -20.87 -22.62 12.36
N PRO A 371 -20.01 -21.84 11.68
CA PRO A 371 -20.22 -21.47 10.28
C PRO A 371 -20.23 -22.69 9.34
N PRO A 372 -20.96 -22.64 8.21
CA PRO A 372 -21.10 -23.78 7.29
C PRO A 372 -19.77 -24.43 6.87
N THR A 373 -18.76 -23.62 6.56
CA THR A 373 -17.43 -24.12 6.17
C THR A 373 -16.78 -24.95 7.27
N ILE A 374 -16.87 -24.51 8.53
CA ILE A 374 -16.30 -25.22 9.68
C ILE A 374 -17.17 -26.42 10.05
N LEU A 375 -18.49 -26.27 9.95
CA LEU A 375 -19.44 -27.36 10.18
C LEU A 375 -19.09 -28.56 9.31
N TRP A 376 -18.98 -28.35 8.00
CA TRP A 376 -18.80 -29.44 7.04
C TRP A 376 -17.38 -30.01 6.97
N ASN A 377 -16.37 -29.17 7.14
CA ASN A 377 -14.99 -29.60 6.96
C ASN A 377 -14.31 -30.04 8.26
N ASP A 378 -14.81 -29.61 9.42
CA ASP A 378 -14.13 -29.82 10.69
C ASP A 378 -15.06 -30.54 11.70
N VAL A 379 -16.28 -30.02 11.94
CA VAL A 379 -17.17 -30.56 12.99
C VAL A 379 -17.83 -31.87 12.58
N ILE A 380 -18.50 -31.94 11.43
CA ILE A 380 -19.18 -33.17 10.97
C ILE A 380 -18.18 -34.34 10.86
N PRO A 381 -16.98 -34.19 10.27
CA PRO A 381 -15.97 -35.26 10.27
C PRO A 381 -15.57 -35.71 11.68
N ALA A 382 -15.42 -34.78 12.63
CA ALA A 382 -15.09 -35.11 14.02
C ALA A 382 -16.21 -35.89 14.72
N VAL A 383 -17.47 -35.49 14.52
CA VAL A 383 -18.64 -36.21 15.08
C VAL A 383 -18.82 -37.60 14.46
N LYS A 384 -18.56 -37.75 13.15
CA LYS A 384 -18.58 -39.07 12.49
C LYS A 384 -17.52 -40.02 13.06
N LYS A 385 -16.37 -39.48 13.47
CA LYS A 385 -15.27 -40.24 14.08
C LYS A 385 -15.55 -40.57 15.55
N ASP A 386 -16.11 -39.62 16.29
CA ASP A 386 -16.42 -39.75 17.71
C ASP A 386 -17.81 -39.16 18.03
N PRO A 387 -18.84 -40.01 18.27
CA PRO A 387 -20.16 -39.55 18.67
C PRO A 387 -20.19 -38.72 19.97
N GLY A 388 -19.16 -38.83 20.83
CA GLY A 388 -19.00 -38.05 22.04
C GLY A 388 -18.53 -36.60 21.80
N TYR A 389 -18.06 -36.29 20.59
CA TYR A 389 -17.42 -35.02 20.25
C TYR A 389 -18.25 -33.79 20.67
N LEU A 390 -19.52 -33.73 20.31
CA LEU A 390 -20.39 -32.58 20.61
C LEU A 390 -20.55 -32.37 22.11
N SER A 391 -20.79 -33.45 22.86
CA SER A 391 -20.94 -33.37 24.32
C SER A 391 -19.66 -32.92 25.00
N SER A 392 -18.50 -33.44 24.58
CA SER A 392 -17.18 -33.06 25.11
C SER A 392 -16.83 -31.60 24.88
N LYS A 393 -17.45 -30.97 23.87
CA LYS A 393 -17.24 -29.57 23.48
C LYS A 393 -18.38 -28.64 23.89
N ASN A 394 -19.36 -29.11 24.67
CA ASN A 394 -20.54 -28.35 25.07
C ASN A 394 -21.28 -27.75 23.85
N MET A 395 -21.45 -28.57 22.81
CA MET A 395 -22.15 -28.21 21.57
C MET A 395 -23.54 -28.83 21.51
N GLN A 396 -24.50 -28.05 21.05
CA GLN A 396 -25.89 -28.44 20.87
C GLN A 396 -26.26 -28.42 19.39
N VAL A 397 -27.07 -29.39 18.96
CA VAL A 397 -27.72 -29.36 17.64
C VAL A 397 -29.04 -28.61 17.77
N LEU A 398 -29.29 -27.69 16.85
CA LEU A 398 -30.45 -26.82 16.85
C LEU A 398 -31.18 -26.87 15.51
N THR A 399 -32.51 -26.78 15.51
CA THR A 399 -33.27 -26.45 14.30
C THR A 399 -32.98 -25.01 13.86
N ARG A 400 -33.42 -24.63 12.66
CA ARG A 400 -33.32 -23.24 12.18
C ARG A 400 -34.07 -22.25 13.09
N GLU A 401 -35.12 -22.72 13.74
CA GLU A 401 -35.92 -21.98 14.72
C GLU A 401 -35.28 -21.97 16.12
N GLY A 402 -34.11 -22.59 16.29
CA GLY A 402 -33.35 -22.58 17.53
C GLY A 402 -33.78 -23.63 18.56
N LYS A 403 -34.63 -24.60 18.21
CA LYS A 403 -35.03 -25.69 19.12
C LYS A 403 -33.92 -26.73 19.22
N VAL A 404 -33.62 -27.19 20.44
CA VAL A 404 -32.61 -28.23 20.67
C VAL A 404 -33.09 -29.56 20.09
N VAL A 405 -32.20 -30.22 19.36
CA VAL A 405 -32.39 -31.55 18.78
C VAL A 405 -31.46 -32.52 19.50
N ASP A 406 -31.97 -33.69 19.89
CA ASP A 406 -31.13 -34.72 20.49
C ASP A 406 -30.13 -35.23 19.45
N ALA A 407 -28.84 -34.98 19.68
CA ALA A 407 -27.76 -35.41 18.81
C ALA A 407 -27.75 -36.94 18.60
N LYS A 408 -28.26 -37.73 19.56
CA LYS A 408 -28.32 -39.21 19.44
C LYS A 408 -29.37 -39.69 18.43
N SER A 409 -30.36 -38.85 18.12
CA SER A 409 -31.39 -39.16 17.11
C SER A 409 -30.92 -38.99 15.66
N ILE A 410 -29.72 -38.42 15.46
CA ILE A 410 -29.17 -38.13 14.14
C ILE A 410 -28.26 -39.29 13.71
N ASP A 411 -28.49 -39.84 12.52
CA ASP A 411 -27.59 -40.81 11.89
C ASP A 411 -26.34 -40.11 11.32
N TRP A 412 -25.39 -39.80 12.21
CA TRP A 412 -24.16 -39.09 11.87
C TRP A 412 -23.37 -39.76 10.76
N LYS A 413 -23.37 -41.09 10.66
CA LYS A 413 -22.60 -41.81 9.63
C LYS A 413 -23.05 -41.40 8.23
N ASN A 414 -24.36 -41.24 8.03
CA ASN A 414 -24.96 -40.91 6.74
C ASN A 414 -25.33 -39.42 6.58
N VAL A 415 -24.87 -38.54 7.46
CA VAL A 415 -25.04 -37.09 7.32
C VAL A 415 -24.33 -36.57 6.06
N THR A 416 -25.07 -35.81 5.25
CA THR A 416 -24.65 -35.08 4.05
C THR A 416 -25.23 -33.66 4.06
N ARG A 417 -24.75 -32.81 3.14
CA ARG A 417 -25.25 -31.43 3.02
C ARG A 417 -26.75 -31.34 2.74
N SER A 418 -27.34 -32.33 2.07
CA SER A 418 -28.75 -32.32 1.69
C SER A 418 -29.69 -32.80 2.81
N ASN A 419 -29.20 -33.61 3.75
CA ASN A 419 -30.03 -34.22 4.80
C ASN A 419 -29.79 -33.67 6.21
N PHE A 420 -28.99 -32.60 6.36
CA PHE A 420 -28.69 -31.97 7.65
C PHE A 420 -29.26 -30.54 7.71
N PRO A 421 -30.54 -30.37 8.07
CA PRO A 421 -31.20 -29.06 8.14
C PRO A 421 -30.89 -28.29 9.45
N TYR A 422 -29.91 -28.73 10.23
CA TYR A 422 -29.63 -28.23 11.57
C TYR A 422 -28.43 -27.28 11.62
N MET A 423 -28.33 -26.54 12.72
CA MET A 423 -27.15 -25.78 13.11
C MET A 423 -26.48 -26.44 14.32
N ILE A 424 -25.18 -26.21 14.49
CA ILE A 424 -24.46 -26.59 15.71
C ILE A 424 -24.03 -25.31 16.41
N ARG A 425 -24.37 -25.19 17.69
CA ARG A 425 -23.99 -24.05 18.53
C ARG A 425 -23.22 -24.53 19.75
N GLN A 426 -22.05 -23.94 19.97
CA GLN A 426 -21.29 -24.11 21.19
C GLN A 426 -21.77 -23.09 22.24
N SER A 427 -22.05 -23.58 23.43
CA SER A 427 -22.43 -22.75 24.58
C SER A 427 -21.21 -21.99 25.15
N PRO A 428 -21.43 -20.92 25.94
CA PRO A 428 -20.33 -20.23 26.61
C PRO A 428 -19.58 -21.17 27.57
N GLY A 429 -18.28 -20.92 27.77
CA GLY A 429 -17.45 -21.69 28.68
C GLY A 429 -15.97 -21.65 28.32
N LYS A 430 -15.13 -22.21 29.20
CA LYS A 430 -13.66 -22.20 29.07
C LYS A 430 -13.13 -22.79 27.75
N ASP A 431 -13.87 -23.71 27.15
CA ASP A 431 -13.50 -24.41 25.91
C ASP A 431 -14.21 -23.84 24.67
N ASN A 432 -14.94 -22.72 24.81
CA ASN A 432 -15.63 -22.07 23.70
C ASN A 432 -14.61 -21.56 22.67
N ALA A 433 -14.80 -21.86 21.39
CA ALA A 433 -13.86 -21.49 20.34
C ALA A 433 -13.66 -19.97 20.18
N LEU A 434 -14.63 -19.16 20.62
CA LEU A 434 -14.57 -17.69 20.64
C LEU A 434 -14.00 -17.11 21.95
N GLY A 435 -13.62 -17.97 22.90
CA GLY A 435 -13.13 -17.56 24.22
C GLY A 435 -14.19 -16.79 25.02
N ASN A 436 -13.74 -15.82 25.81
CA ASN A 436 -14.58 -15.07 26.73
C ASN A 436 -15.25 -13.83 26.13
N VAL A 437 -14.73 -13.33 24.99
CA VAL A 437 -15.23 -12.11 24.36
C VAL A 437 -15.03 -12.14 22.84
N LYS A 438 -16.02 -11.66 22.10
CA LYS A 438 -15.92 -11.35 20.67
C LYS A 438 -16.22 -9.87 20.43
N PHE A 439 -15.54 -9.27 19.46
CA PHE A 439 -15.61 -7.87 19.08
C PHE A 439 -16.22 -7.76 17.69
N MET A 440 -17.37 -7.08 17.61
CA MET A 440 -18.25 -7.14 16.46
C MET A 440 -18.16 -5.86 15.64
N PHE A 441 -17.77 -6.03 14.39
CA PHE A 441 -17.78 -5.00 13.34
C PHE A 441 -18.56 -5.56 12.14
N PRO A 442 -19.89 -5.40 12.09
CA PRO A 442 -20.73 -6.01 11.06
C PRO A 442 -20.21 -5.77 9.64
N ASN A 443 -20.09 -6.84 8.85
CA ASN A 443 -19.52 -6.81 7.50
C ASN A 443 -20.04 -7.98 6.65
N GLN A 444 -19.83 -7.88 5.33
CA GLN A 444 -20.29 -8.89 4.36
C GLN A 444 -19.54 -10.24 4.45
N ASN A 445 -18.39 -10.28 5.12
CA ASN A 445 -17.53 -11.45 5.19
C ASN A 445 -17.79 -12.34 6.42
N ASN A 446 -18.68 -11.94 7.33
CA ASN A 446 -18.91 -12.60 8.63
C ASN A 446 -17.62 -12.76 9.46
N VAL A 447 -16.69 -11.83 9.31
CA VAL A 447 -15.41 -11.81 10.04
C VAL A 447 -15.54 -10.96 11.31
N TYR A 448 -14.91 -11.38 12.39
CA TYR A 448 -14.84 -10.64 13.65
C TYR A 448 -13.50 -10.90 14.35
N ILE A 449 -13.18 -10.06 15.34
CA ILE A 449 -12.04 -10.24 16.25
C ILE A 449 -12.56 -10.92 17.50
N HIS A 450 -11.82 -11.89 18.06
CA HIS A 450 -12.29 -12.60 19.25
C HIS A 450 -11.16 -13.18 20.10
N ASP A 451 -11.55 -13.62 21.29
CA ASP A 451 -10.72 -14.37 22.21
C ASP A 451 -10.55 -15.84 21.76
N THR A 452 -9.68 -16.62 22.39
CA THR A 452 -9.50 -18.03 22.10
C THR A 452 -8.95 -18.81 23.30
N PRO A 453 -9.40 -20.05 23.53
CA PRO A 453 -8.83 -20.91 24.56
C PRO A 453 -7.44 -21.45 24.15
N THR A 454 -7.12 -21.48 22.86
CA THR A 454 -5.83 -22.00 22.35
C THR A 454 -4.75 -20.92 22.35
N ARG A 455 -4.31 -20.52 23.55
CA ARG A 455 -3.32 -19.43 23.74
C ARG A 455 -1.91 -19.77 23.28
N ASN A 456 -1.53 -21.05 23.34
CA ASN A 456 -0.20 -21.54 22.98
C ASN A 456 0.18 -21.21 21.52
N LEU A 457 -0.80 -21.01 20.63
CA LEU A 457 -0.53 -20.69 19.23
C LEU A 457 0.06 -19.29 19.00
N PHE A 458 -0.06 -18.38 19.96
CA PHE A 458 0.51 -17.03 19.85
C PHE A 458 2.04 -16.99 20.01
N VAL A 459 2.68 -18.13 20.33
CA VAL A 459 4.15 -18.25 20.39
C VAL A 459 4.78 -18.41 19.00
N HIS A 460 4.01 -18.90 18.01
CA HIS A 460 4.52 -19.11 16.66
C HIS A 460 4.66 -17.79 15.91
N THR A 461 5.64 -17.71 15.01
CA THR A 461 5.84 -16.58 14.10
C THR A 461 4.80 -16.59 12.98
N ASP A 462 4.60 -17.73 12.32
CA ASP A 462 3.45 -17.96 11.44
C ASP A 462 2.21 -18.30 12.27
N ARG A 463 1.18 -17.44 12.18
CA ARG A 463 -0.08 -17.57 12.92
C ARG A 463 -1.30 -17.67 12.00
N SER A 464 -1.14 -18.29 10.84
CA SER A 464 -2.22 -18.57 9.88
C SER A 464 -3.04 -19.82 10.27
N PHE A 465 -3.62 -19.87 11.47
CA PHE A 465 -4.29 -21.08 12.01
C PHE A 465 -5.83 -21.04 11.98
N SER A 466 -6.44 -19.91 11.62
CA SER A 466 -7.89 -19.72 11.70
C SER A 466 -8.63 -20.07 10.39
N SER A 467 -9.96 -19.97 10.43
CA SER A 467 -10.84 -20.12 9.26
C SER A 467 -11.33 -18.75 8.73
N GLY A 468 -10.55 -17.68 8.92
CA GLY A 468 -10.82 -16.34 8.38
C GLY A 468 -11.03 -15.26 9.44
N CYS A 469 -11.57 -15.60 10.62
CA CYS A 469 -11.70 -14.66 11.75
C CYS A 469 -10.35 -14.39 12.44
N ILE A 470 -10.29 -13.32 13.24
CA ILE A 470 -9.06 -12.86 13.89
C ILE A 470 -9.12 -13.22 15.37
N ARG A 471 -8.12 -13.95 15.88
CA ARG A 471 -7.97 -14.19 17.32
C ARG A 471 -6.88 -13.29 17.87
N ILE A 472 -7.07 -12.71 19.04
CA ILE A 472 -6.07 -11.82 19.66
C ILE A 472 -5.56 -12.35 20.99
N SER A 473 -4.27 -12.08 21.29
CA SER A 473 -3.61 -12.54 22.52
C SER A 473 -4.05 -11.78 23.76
N LYS A 474 -4.49 -10.52 23.62
CA LYS A 474 -4.86 -9.62 24.73
C LYS A 474 -6.31 -9.12 24.67
N PRO A 475 -7.32 -10.00 24.62
CA PRO A 475 -8.70 -9.58 24.40
C PRO A 475 -9.30 -8.83 25.58
N MET A 476 -8.96 -9.18 26.83
CA MET A 476 -9.51 -8.47 27.99
C MET A 476 -8.95 -7.06 28.14
N GLU A 477 -7.65 -6.87 27.87
CA GLU A 477 -7.04 -5.53 27.80
C GLU A 477 -7.70 -4.68 26.70
N PHE A 478 -7.97 -5.29 25.53
CA PHE A 478 -8.66 -4.60 24.45
C PHE A 478 -10.11 -4.24 24.81
N ALA A 479 -10.83 -5.13 25.51
CA ALA A 479 -12.18 -4.84 26.01
C ALA A 479 -12.19 -3.68 27.02
N GLN A 480 -11.21 -3.62 27.93
CA GLN A 480 -11.05 -2.49 28.86
C GLN A 480 -10.78 -1.18 28.10
N TYR A 481 -9.87 -1.21 27.14
CA TYR A 481 -9.57 -0.05 26.31
C TYR A 481 -10.82 0.47 25.57
N LEU A 482 -11.63 -0.42 25.00
CA LEU A 482 -12.86 -0.02 24.29
C LEU A 482 -13.97 0.50 25.21
N LEU A 483 -13.97 0.09 26.49
CA LEU A 483 -14.99 0.44 27.48
C LEU A 483 -14.49 1.46 28.52
N GLN A 484 -13.36 2.12 28.25
CA GLN A 484 -12.70 3.01 29.21
C GLN A 484 -13.56 4.20 29.66
N ASP A 485 -14.54 4.59 28.85
CA ASP A 485 -15.49 5.68 29.13
C ASP A 485 -16.72 5.20 29.93
N LYS A 486 -16.78 3.91 30.26
CA LYS A 486 -17.86 3.30 31.05
C LYS A 486 -17.31 2.78 32.39
N PRO A 487 -17.31 3.61 33.45
CA PRO A 487 -16.65 3.28 34.72
C PRO A 487 -17.23 2.03 35.42
N GLU A 488 -18.46 1.63 35.09
CA GLU A 488 -19.07 0.39 35.59
C GLU A 488 -18.41 -0.88 35.03
N TRP A 489 -17.72 -0.81 33.89
CA TRP A 489 -17.06 -1.93 33.23
C TRP A 489 -15.62 -2.11 33.69
N THR A 490 -15.43 -2.35 34.99
CA THR A 490 -14.13 -2.75 35.55
C THR A 490 -13.76 -4.18 35.12
N LEU A 491 -12.47 -4.55 35.22
CA LEU A 491 -12.03 -5.93 34.94
C LEU A 491 -12.79 -6.96 35.78
N ASP A 492 -13.03 -6.65 37.06
CA ASP A 492 -13.80 -7.53 37.95
C ASP A 492 -15.25 -7.67 37.48
N GLN A 493 -15.87 -6.58 37.01
CA GLN A 493 -17.22 -6.64 36.46
C GLN A 493 -17.27 -7.49 35.19
N MET A 494 -16.31 -7.32 34.28
CA MET A 494 -16.20 -8.14 33.08
C MET A 494 -16.06 -9.63 33.43
N ASN A 495 -15.15 -9.96 34.36
CA ASN A 495 -14.93 -11.33 34.82
C ASN A 495 -16.18 -11.94 35.48
N ARG A 496 -16.92 -11.15 36.28
CA ARG A 496 -18.20 -11.58 36.86
C ARG A 496 -19.24 -11.88 35.78
N VAL A 497 -19.38 -11.03 34.77
CA VAL A 497 -20.30 -11.25 33.65
C VAL A 497 -19.92 -12.50 32.87
N ILE A 498 -18.63 -12.72 32.61
CA ILE A 498 -18.13 -13.93 31.95
C ILE A 498 -18.45 -15.18 32.78
N ALA A 499 -18.20 -15.14 34.09
CA ALA A 499 -18.42 -16.26 35.00
C ALA A 499 -19.90 -16.67 35.14
N GLN A 500 -20.85 -15.75 34.90
CA GLN A 500 -22.27 -16.07 34.84
C GLN A 500 -22.64 -17.00 33.66
N GLY A 501 -21.77 -17.12 32.66
CA GLY A 501 -21.97 -18.01 31.51
C GLY A 501 -23.15 -17.63 30.61
N LYS A 502 -23.65 -16.40 30.73
CA LYS A 502 -24.74 -15.86 29.91
C LYS A 502 -24.20 -14.79 28.97
N GLU A 503 -24.57 -14.90 27.70
CA GLU A 503 -24.15 -13.95 26.67
C GLU A 503 -24.58 -12.53 27.04
N ARG A 504 -23.64 -11.58 27.00
CA ARG A 504 -23.89 -10.18 27.33
C ARG A 504 -23.27 -9.27 26.28
N THR A 505 -24.12 -8.58 25.54
CA THR A 505 -23.72 -7.56 24.57
C THR A 505 -23.52 -6.20 25.26
N VAL A 506 -22.43 -5.53 24.91
CA VAL A 506 -22.07 -4.19 25.38
C VAL A 506 -21.71 -3.33 24.19
N PHE A 507 -22.46 -2.27 23.96
CA PHE A 507 -22.20 -1.31 22.90
C PHE A 507 -21.09 -0.34 23.32
N ILE A 508 -20.18 -0.07 22.39
CA ILE A 508 -19.11 0.91 22.55
C ILE A 508 -19.72 2.28 22.31
N THR A 509 -19.37 3.29 23.13
CA THR A 509 -19.96 4.62 23.03
C THR A 509 -19.60 5.33 21.72
N ASP A 510 -18.33 5.23 21.31
CA ASP A 510 -17.86 5.74 20.03
C ASP A 510 -17.40 4.57 19.13
N PRO A 511 -18.19 4.18 18.13
CA PRO A 511 -17.84 3.09 17.22
C PRO A 511 -16.55 3.35 16.46
N ILE A 512 -15.57 2.47 16.61
CA ILE A 512 -14.22 2.60 16.08
C ILE A 512 -14.08 1.93 14.70
N GLN A 513 -13.30 2.52 13.79
CA GLN A 513 -12.98 1.88 12.51
C GLN A 513 -12.03 0.70 12.71
N VAL A 514 -12.22 -0.37 11.93
CA VAL A 514 -11.34 -1.53 11.87
C VAL A 514 -10.86 -1.71 10.44
N HIS A 515 -9.55 -1.67 10.24
CA HIS A 515 -8.88 -1.88 8.96
C HIS A 515 -8.10 -3.18 9.01
N LEU A 516 -8.57 -4.20 8.27
CA LEU A 516 -7.81 -5.42 8.03
C LEU A 516 -7.00 -5.21 6.76
N LEU A 517 -5.68 -5.12 6.89
CA LEU A 517 -4.75 -4.78 5.81
C LEU A 517 -3.76 -5.92 5.57
N TYR A 518 -3.18 -5.97 4.38
CA TYR A 518 -2.16 -6.95 4.00
C TYR A 518 -0.88 -6.23 3.57
N MET A 519 0.02 -5.97 4.53
CA MET A 519 1.28 -5.27 4.27
C MET A 519 2.47 -6.19 4.58
N THR A 520 3.25 -6.54 3.55
CA THR A 520 4.43 -7.41 3.64
C THR A 520 5.72 -6.65 3.87
N ALA A 521 5.71 -5.32 3.74
CA ALA A 521 6.82 -4.46 4.11
C ALA A 521 6.33 -3.12 4.68
N TRP A 522 7.05 -2.60 5.68
CA TRP A 522 6.89 -1.25 6.22
C TRP A 522 8.23 -0.75 6.75
N ALA A 523 8.36 0.54 7.03
CA ALA A 523 9.60 1.10 7.52
C ALA A 523 9.41 2.01 8.73
N GLU A 524 10.45 2.07 9.54
CA GLU A 524 10.59 2.98 10.67
C GLU A 524 11.00 4.39 10.20
N SER A 525 11.00 5.36 11.12
CA SER A 525 11.29 6.77 10.80
C SER A 525 12.72 7.02 10.31
N ASP A 526 13.65 6.15 10.62
CA ASP A 526 15.03 6.17 10.11
C ASP A 526 15.17 5.49 8.73
N GLY A 527 14.12 4.83 8.23
CA GLY A 527 14.12 4.07 6.99
C GLY A 527 14.53 2.60 7.15
N THR A 528 14.67 2.10 8.38
CA THR A 528 14.85 0.66 8.65
C THR A 528 13.58 -0.09 8.24
N VAL A 529 13.72 -1.11 7.39
CA VAL A 529 12.58 -1.81 6.77
C VAL A 529 12.32 -3.14 7.47
N HIS A 530 11.06 -3.37 7.83
CA HIS A 530 10.54 -4.66 8.23
C HIS A 530 9.96 -5.37 7.02
N PHE A 531 10.25 -6.67 6.90
CA PHE A 531 9.68 -7.55 5.90
C PHE A 531 8.93 -8.71 6.55
N ARG A 532 7.87 -9.16 5.88
CA ARG A 532 7.09 -10.33 6.27
C ARG A 532 6.89 -11.24 5.07
N LYS A 533 6.82 -12.54 5.37
CA LYS A 533 6.48 -13.55 4.39
C LYS A 533 5.12 -13.23 3.76
N ASP A 534 5.05 -13.34 2.44
CA ASP A 534 3.80 -13.27 1.68
C ASP A 534 2.99 -14.58 1.87
N ILE A 535 2.37 -14.73 3.04
CA ILE A 535 1.65 -15.94 3.46
C ILE A 535 0.46 -16.31 2.56
N TYR A 536 -0.03 -15.40 1.72
CA TYR A 536 -1.17 -15.60 0.82
C TYR A 536 -0.80 -15.44 -0.66
N SER A 537 0.49 -15.27 -0.98
CA SER A 537 0.98 -15.11 -2.37
C SER A 537 0.34 -13.93 -3.12
N ARG A 538 0.15 -12.80 -2.43
CA ARG A 538 -0.49 -11.58 -2.96
C ARG A 538 0.50 -10.54 -3.51
N ASP A 539 1.80 -10.68 -3.25
CA ASP A 539 2.81 -9.75 -3.77
C ASP A 539 3.06 -10.01 -5.25
N GLN A 540 3.22 -11.27 -5.67
CA GLN A 540 3.62 -11.60 -7.04
C GLN A 540 2.66 -11.08 -8.14
N PRO A 541 1.33 -11.20 -8.02
CA PRO A 541 0.41 -10.63 -9.01
C PRO A 541 0.56 -9.10 -9.13
N LEU A 542 0.72 -8.40 -7.99
CA LEU A 542 0.92 -6.96 -7.95
C LEU A 542 2.25 -6.55 -8.58
N LEU A 543 3.34 -7.25 -8.25
CA LEU A 543 4.66 -7.01 -8.84
C LEU A 543 4.67 -7.21 -10.36
N ASN A 544 3.94 -8.21 -10.85
CA ASN A 544 3.80 -8.43 -12.29
C ASN A 544 3.08 -7.26 -12.97
N ALA A 545 2.03 -6.74 -12.35
CA ALA A 545 1.29 -5.59 -12.86
C ALA A 545 2.12 -4.29 -12.84
N LEU A 546 2.87 -4.04 -11.76
CA LEU A 546 3.75 -2.87 -11.66
C LEU A 546 4.86 -2.85 -12.74
N LYS A 547 5.28 -4.02 -13.24
CA LYS A 547 6.26 -4.14 -14.33
C LYS A 547 5.71 -3.80 -15.71
N GLN A 548 4.39 -3.84 -15.89
CA GLN A 548 3.75 -3.56 -17.17
C GLN A 548 3.76 -2.05 -17.44
N ALA A 549 3.87 -1.68 -18.72
CA ALA A 549 3.63 -0.30 -19.14
C ALA A 549 2.18 0.08 -18.83
N PRO A 550 1.88 1.35 -18.52
CA PRO A 550 0.52 1.78 -18.27
C PRO A 550 -0.36 1.51 -19.51
N PRO A 551 -1.59 1.00 -19.33
CA PRO A 551 -2.45 0.69 -20.47
C PRO A 551 -2.85 1.96 -21.24
N ARG A 552 -2.96 1.86 -22.56
CA ARG A 552 -3.70 2.85 -23.38
C ARG A 552 -5.19 2.70 -23.06
N LYS A 553 -5.67 3.40 -22.04
CA LYS A 553 -7.09 3.67 -21.77
C LYS A 553 -7.11 4.68 -20.65
N GLY A 554 -7.80 5.81 -20.85
CA GLY A 554 -7.94 6.86 -19.85
C GLY A 554 -8.46 6.25 -18.55
N VAL A 555 -7.59 6.19 -17.55
CA VAL A 555 -7.98 5.79 -16.19
C VAL A 555 -8.15 7.08 -15.40
N LEU A 556 -9.35 7.64 -15.54
CA LEU A 556 -10.00 8.45 -14.52
C LEU A 556 -11.38 7.89 -14.24
#